data_AF-A0A1F6V7A7-F1
#
_entry.id   AF-A0A1F6V7A7-F1
#
_cell.length_a   1.000
_cell.length_b   1.000
_cell.length_c   1.000
_cell.angle_alpha   90.00
_cell.angle_beta   90.00
_cell.angle_gamma   90.00
#
_symmetry.space_group_name_H-M   'P 1'
#
loop_
_entity.id
_entity.type
_entity.pdbx_description
1 polymer ?
#
loop_
_entity_poly.entity_id
_entity_poly.type
_entity_poly.pdbx_seq_one_letter_code
_entity_poly.pdbx_strand_id
1 'polypeptide(L)' 'MKDQPKETTGGFWYYVSDEQLAAFAALSDFERLRWVDEARQFTLMARTPETAQRQERLRRGECITPDDDKV' A
#
# COMPACT_ATOMS: atom_id res chain seq x y z
N MET A 1 -10.20 20.77 -17.17
CA MET A 1 -10.42 20.57 -15.72
C MET A 1 -10.16 19.11 -15.45
N LYS A 2 -9.21 18.76 -14.57
CA LYS A 2 -9.05 17.37 -14.12
C LYS A 2 -10.18 17.10 -13.12
N ASP A 3 -11.02 16.12 -13.40
CA ASP A 3 -12.07 15.68 -12.48
C ASP A 3 -11.40 15.19 -11.19
N GLN A 4 -11.51 15.98 -10.12
CA GLN A 4 -11.11 15.54 -8.79
C GLN A 4 -12.16 14.53 -8.31
N PRO A 5 -11.76 13.33 -7.86
CA PRO A 5 -12.70 12.39 -7.28
C PRO A 5 -13.34 13.01 -6.04
N LYS A 6 -14.67 12.99 -5.98
CA LYS A 6 -15.46 13.33 -4.79
C LYS A 6 -14.90 12.57 -3.59
N GLU A 7 -14.58 13.29 -2.51
CA GLU A 7 -14.13 12.71 -1.25
C GLU A 7 -15.12 11.61 -0.82
N THR A 8 -14.68 10.36 -0.95
CA THR A 8 -15.36 9.22 -0.34
C THR A 8 -14.86 9.10 1.09
N THR A 9 -15.78 8.95 2.03
CA THR A 9 -15.50 8.88 3.46
C THR A 9 -14.67 7.63 3.76
N GLY A 10 -13.35 7.82 3.91
CA GLY A 10 -12.38 6.79 4.30
C GLY A 10 -11.51 6.25 3.15
N GLY A 11 -10.24 5.95 3.46
CA GLY A 11 -9.26 5.38 2.53
C GLY A 11 -8.23 6.38 2.00
N PHE A 12 -7.27 5.87 1.22
CA PHE A 12 -6.28 6.69 0.51
C PHE A 12 -6.59 6.70 -0.97
N TRP A 13 -6.56 7.89 -1.59
CA TRP A 13 -6.73 8.06 -3.03
C TRP A 13 -5.51 8.75 -3.60
N TYR A 14 -5.02 8.24 -4.74
CA TYR A 14 -3.91 8.83 -5.46
C TYR A 14 -4.26 8.93 -6.94
N TYR A 15 -3.94 10.07 -7.53
CA TYR A 15 -4.03 10.27 -8.98
C TYR A 15 -2.78 9.70 -9.65
N VAL A 16 -2.97 8.91 -10.70
CA VAL A 16 -1.90 8.40 -11.57
C VAL A 16 -2.14 8.96 -12.96
N SER A 17 -1.15 9.62 -13.54
CA SER A 17 -1.26 10.21 -14.88
C SER A 17 -1.08 9.17 -15.98
N ASP A 18 -1.57 9.49 -17.18
CA ASP A 18 -1.42 8.63 -18.35
C ASP A 18 0.06 8.37 -18.68
N GLU A 19 0.93 9.36 -18.49
CA GLU A 19 2.38 9.21 -18.69
C GLU A 19 2.99 8.23 -17.68
N GLN A 20 2.52 8.22 -16.43
CA GLN A 20 2.98 7.27 -15.42
C GLN A 20 2.51 5.84 -15.74
N LEU A 21 1.28 5.68 -16.23
CA LEU A 21 0.77 4.39 -16.69
C LEU A 21 1.56 3.87 -17.89
N ALA A 22 1.86 4.73 -18.87
CA ALA A 22 2.65 4.38 -20.03
C ALA A 22 4.09 3.98 -19.64
N ALA A 23 4.72 4.72 -18.73
CA ALA A 23 6.05 4.40 -18.22
C ALA A 23 6.09 3.04 -17.52
N PHE A 24 5.09 2.72 -16.69
CA PHE A 24 4.99 1.41 -16.03
C PHE A 24 4.73 0.29 -17.04
N ALA A 25 3.87 0.52 -18.04
CA ALA A 25 3.57 -0.45 -19.07
C ALA A 25 4.81 -0.82 -19.91
N ALA A 26 5.74 0.11 -20.11
CA ALA A 26 6.99 -0.11 -20.84
C ALA A 26 8.03 -0.95 -20.10
N LEU A 27 7.85 -1.19 -18.78
CA LEU A 27 8.76 -2.03 -18.00
C LEU A 27 8.66 -3.50 -18.41
N SER A 28 9.81 -4.17 -18.45
CA SER A 28 9.87 -5.63 -18.51
C SER A 28 9.31 -6.27 -17.24
N ASP A 29 8.97 -7.57 -17.30
CA ASP A 29 8.48 -8.30 -16.13
C ASP A 29 9.48 -8.27 -14.96
N PHE A 30 10.78 -8.37 -15.24
CA PHE A 30 11.81 -8.28 -14.21
C PHE A 30 11.83 -6.90 -13.55
N GLU A 31 11.72 -5.81 -14.33
CA GLU A 31 11.70 -4.46 -13.79
C GLU A 31 10.43 -4.18 -12.97
N ARG A 32 9.29 -4.75 -13.38
CA ARG A 32 8.06 -4.69 -12.59
C ARG A 32 8.21 -5.42 -11.26
N LEU A 33 8.82 -6.61 -11.26
CA LEU A 33 9.11 -7.35 -10.02
C LEU A 33 10.07 -6.58 -9.12
N ARG A 34 11.12 -5.96 -9.69
CA ARG A 34 12.02 -5.08 -8.94
C ARG A 34 11.27 -3.89 -8.34
N TRP A 35 10.42 -3.22 -9.12
CA TRP A 35 9.60 -2.11 -8.65
C TRP A 35 8.69 -2.52 -7.47
N VAL A 36 8.06 -3.70 -7.55
CA VAL A 36 7.23 -4.24 -6.45
C VAL A 36 8.07 -4.49 -5.20
N ASP A 37 9.27 -5.07 -5.32
CA ASP A 37 10.14 -5.31 -4.17
C ASP A 37 10.64 -3.99 -3.55
N GLU A 38 11.06 -3.02 -4.36
CA GLU A 38 11.47 -1.70 -3.90
C GLU A 38 10.33 -0.98 -3.15
N ALA A 39 9.11 -0.99 -3.71
CA ALA A 39 7.93 -0.45 -3.06
C ALA A 39 7.66 -1.16 -1.72
N ARG A 40 7.76 -2.49 -1.68
CA ARG A 40 7.64 -3.27 -0.45
C ARG A 40 8.70 -2.84 0.59
N GLN A 41 9.98 -2.79 0.22
CA GLN A 41 11.05 -2.37 1.13
C GLN A 41 10.80 -0.98 1.71
N PHE A 42 10.37 -0.04 0.87
CA PHE A 42 9.98 1.30 1.31
C PHE A 42 8.87 1.24 2.38
N THR A 43 7.80 0.48 2.15
CA THR A 43 6.74 0.34 3.16
C THR A 43 7.23 -0.29 4.45
N LEU A 44 8.15 -1.26 4.38
CA LEU A 44 8.68 -1.93 5.57
C LEU A 44 9.52 -0.99 6.43
N MET A 45 10.28 -0.09 5.81
CA MET A 45 11.06 0.95 6.49
C MET A 45 10.19 1.99 7.17
N ALA A 46 9.01 2.28 6.63
CA ALA A 46 8.09 3.28 7.18
C ALA A 46 7.22 2.76 8.35
N ARG A 47 7.35 1.50 8.75
CA ARG A 47 6.50 0.90 9.81
C ARG A 47 6.90 1.37 11.20
N THR A 48 5.90 1.57 12.04
CA THR A 48 6.06 1.67 13.49
C THR A 48 6.11 0.25 14.09
N PRO A 49 6.62 0.08 15.33
CA PRO A 49 6.58 -1.21 16.01
C PRO A 49 5.15 -1.81 16.09
N GLU A 50 4.16 -0.95 16.33
CA GLU A 50 2.74 -1.32 16.38
C GLU A 50 2.24 -1.84 15.03
N THR A 51 2.50 -1.14 13.92
CA THR A 51 2.04 -1.58 12.60
C THR A 51 2.78 -2.83 12.13
N ALA A 52 4.05 -3.01 12.49
CA ALA A 52 4.78 -4.24 12.27
C ALA A 52 4.14 -5.43 13.01
N GLN A 53 3.75 -5.26 14.28
CA GLN A 53 3.07 -6.31 15.06
C GLN A 53 1.70 -6.65 14.45
N ARG A 54 0.89 -5.65 14.09
CA ARG A 54 -0.41 -5.88 13.43
C ARG A 54 -0.28 -6.63 12.12
N GLN A 55 0.71 -6.25 11.29
CA GLN A 55 0.98 -6.94 10.02
C GLN A 55 1.44 -8.39 10.24
N GLU A 56 2.24 -8.63 11.28
CA GLU A 56 2.69 -9.97 11.66
C GLU A 56 1.53 -10.88 12.06
N ARG A 57 0.54 -10.35 12.79
CA ARG A 57 -0.67 -11.09 13.17
C ARG A 57 -1.51 -11.48 11.96
N LEU A 58 -1.74 -10.55 11.04
CA LEU A 58 -2.42 -10.84 9.77
C LEU A 58 -1.71 -11.95 8.98
N ARG A 59 -0.37 -11.95 8.95
CA ARG A 59 0.43 -12.98 8.27
C ARG A 59 0.27 -14.37 8.90
N ARG A 60 -0.07 -14.45 10.18
CA ARG A 60 -0.36 -15.71 10.90
C ARG A 60 -1.82 -16.12 10.82
N GLY A 61 -2.68 -15.32 10.18
CA GLY A 61 -4.13 -15.55 10.13
C GLY A 61 -4.85 -15.14 11.42
N GLU A 62 -4.23 -14.31 12.27
CA GLU A 62 -4.84 -13.77 13.48
C GLU A 62 -5.62 -12.47 13.18
N CYS A 63 -6.45 -12.03 14.13
CA CYS A 63 -7.10 -10.72 14.05
C CYS A 63 -6.06 -9.58 13.96
N ILE A 64 -6.41 -8.43 13.36
CA ILE A 64 -5.48 -7.29 13.22
C ILE A 64 -5.29 -6.56 14.56
N THR A 65 -6.37 -6.36 15.30
CA THR A 65 -6.40 -5.83 16.68
C THR A 65 -6.51 -6.98 17.67
N PRO A 66 -5.93 -6.89 18.87
CA PRO A 66 -6.21 -7.84 19.95
C PRO A 66 -7.71 -7.80 20.27
N ASP A 67 -8.30 -8.92 20.69
CA ASP A 67 -9.73 -8.97 21.04
C ASP A 67 -10.07 -8.14 22.29
N ASP A 68 -9.05 -7.61 22.99
CA ASP A 68 -9.15 -6.79 24.20
C ASP A 68 -9.24 -5.27 23.95
N ASP A 69 -9.12 -4.80 22.70
CA ASP A 69 -9.35 -3.39 22.35
C ASP A 69 -10.86 -3.07 22.17
N LYS A 70 -11.70 -3.57 23.07
CA LYS A 70 -13.07 -3.08 23.24
C LYS A 70 -13.03 -1.84 24.11
N VAL A 71 -12.92 -0.67 23.46
CA VAL A 71 -13.33 0.61 24.04
C VAL A 71 -14.85 0.60 24.25
#